data_AF-A0A016S265-F1
#
_entry.id   AF-A0A016S265-F1
#
_cell.length_a   1.000
_cell.length_b   1.000
_cell.length_c   1.000
_cell.angle_alpha   90.00
_cell.angle_beta   90.00
_cell.angle_gamma   90.00
#
_symmetry.space_group_name_H-M   'P 1'
#
loop_
_entity.id
_entity.type
_entity.pdbx_description
1 polymer ?
#
loop_
_entity_poly.entity_id
_entity_poly.type
_entity_poly.pdbx_seq_one_letter_code
_entity_poly.pdbx_strand_id
1 'polypeptide(L)'
;MCSYTHPEDVPYANHFVRLRVGLSNFIRARVPPGGSSVLETGTNMVESHTVFFDALEWKPGTRLIGCCADITGAQKCPFATPSEAGVLLWQSGSFDCPAHTVKIRFICENFGMEEGECGLDSVRLHRLSDTFLLEPCQKNILSSL
;
A
#
# COMPACT_ATOMS: atom_id res chain seq x y z
N MET A 1 0.13 -13.94 9.71
CA MET A 1 1.06 -13.91 8.56
C MET A 1 1.10 -12.49 8.04
N CYS A 2 2.22 -11.78 8.18
CA CYS A 2 2.44 -10.45 7.58
C CYS A 2 3.27 -10.61 6.31
N SER A 3 2.78 -11.38 5.34
CA SER A 3 3.43 -11.53 4.04
C SER A 3 2.60 -10.83 3.00
N TYR A 4 3.25 -10.02 2.17
CA TYR A 4 2.63 -9.45 1.00
C TYR A 4 2.80 -10.37 -0.21
N THR A 5 1.83 -10.35 -1.11
CA THR A 5 1.80 -11.14 -2.33
C THR A 5 1.41 -10.26 -3.51
N HIS A 6 1.84 -10.67 -4.70
CA HIS A 6 1.41 -10.06 -5.96
C HIS A 6 0.37 -10.98 -6.61
N PRO A 7 -0.77 -10.46 -7.09
CA PRO A 7 -1.71 -11.24 -7.90
C PRO A 7 -1.03 -11.80 -9.17
N GLU A 8 -1.53 -12.94 -9.67
CA GLU A 8 -0.92 -13.67 -10.82
C GLU A 8 -0.95 -12.86 -12.13
N ASP A 9 -1.89 -11.94 -12.26
CA ASP A 9 -2.07 -11.06 -13.42
C ASP A 9 -1.08 -9.88 -13.46
N VAL A 10 -0.36 -9.61 -12.37
CA VAL A 10 0.63 -8.53 -12.32
C VAL A 10 1.96 -9.01 -12.94
N PRO A 11 2.46 -8.35 -14.00
CA PRO A 11 3.75 -8.69 -14.59
C PRO A 11 4.88 -8.63 -13.57
N TYR A 12 5.76 -9.63 -13.56
CA TYR A 12 6.89 -9.69 -12.61
C TYR A 12 7.76 -8.43 -12.62
N ALA A 13 7.96 -7.83 -13.80
CA ALA A 13 8.72 -6.59 -13.95
C ALA A 13 8.11 -5.40 -13.18
N ASN A 14 6.81 -5.45 -12.91
CA ASN A 14 6.08 -4.38 -12.23
C ASN A 14 5.93 -4.62 -10.72
N HIS A 15 6.33 -5.80 -10.20
CA HIS A 15 6.14 -6.16 -8.79
C HIS A 15 6.75 -5.13 -7.84
N PHE A 16 6.13 -4.99 -6.67
CA PHE A 16 6.75 -4.26 -5.58
C PHE A 16 7.94 -5.07 -5.07
N VAL A 17 9.12 -4.52 -5.24
CA VAL A 17 10.38 -5.14 -4.80
C VAL A 17 10.98 -4.32 -3.66
N ARG A 18 11.60 -5.01 -2.71
CA ARG A 18 12.35 -4.35 -1.64
C ARG A 18 13.59 -3.67 -2.24
N LEU A 19 13.77 -2.40 -1.90
CA LEU A 19 14.89 -1.57 -2.32
C LEU A 19 15.56 -0.96 -1.10
N ARG A 20 16.89 -0.90 -1.13
CA ARG A 20 17.70 -0.21 -0.13
C ARG A 20 18.48 0.92 -0.79
N VAL A 21 18.30 2.14 -0.29
CA VAL A 21 19.05 3.33 -0.74
C VAL A 21 19.66 3.99 0.49
N GLY A 22 20.98 3.87 0.64
CA GLY A 22 21.67 4.29 1.87
C GLY A 22 21.15 3.55 3.11
N LEU A 23 20.56 4.31 4.03
CA LEU A 23 19.94 3.78 5.25
C LEU A 23 18.45 3.48 5.10
N SER A 24 17.79 3.98 4.05
CA SER A 24 16.38 3.74 3.78
C SER A 24 16.15 2.34 3.19
N ASN A 25 15.12 1.65 3.65
CA ASN A 25 14.74 0.32 3.18
C ASN A 25 13.21 0.28 3.03
N PHE A 26 12.75 0.27 1.79
CA PHE A 26 11.34 0.40 1.46
C PHE A 26 11.00 -0.56 0.33
N ILE A 27 9.72 -0.69 -0.01
CA ILE A 27 9.30 -1.46 -1.19
C ILE A 27 8.85 -0.50 -2.28
N ARG A 28 9.05 -0.90 -3.53
CA ARG A 28 8.78 -0.04 -4.67
C ARG A 28 8.29 -0.84 -5.87
N ALA A 29 7.27 -0.33 -6.55
CA ALA A 29 6.91 -0.73 -7.89
C ALA A 29 7.39 0.29 -8.93
N ARG A 30 7.80 -0.20 -10.10
CA ARG A 30 7.98 0.59 -11.31
C ARG A 30 6.97 0.15 -12.35
N VAL A 31 6.32 1.10 -12.99
CA VAL A 31 5.15 0.82 -13.81
C VAL A 31 5.26 1.58 -15.13
N PRO A 32 5.24 0.90 -16.30
CA PRO A 32 5.26 1.58 -17.58
C PRO A 32 3.95 2.35 -17.83
N PRO A 33 3.93 3.32 -18.77
CA PRO A 33 2.69 3.97 -19.20
C PRO A 33 1.57 2.98 -19.54
N GLY A 34 0.37 3.21 -19.00
CA GLY A 34 -0.80 2.34 -19.14
C GLY A 34 -0.75 1.06 -18.29
N GLY A 35 0.30 0.85 -17.50
CA GLY A 35 0.46 -0.31 -16.64
C GLY A 35 -0.06 -0.11 -15.23
N SER A 36 -0.10 -1.22 -14.49
CA SER A 36 -0.34 -1.22 -13.05
C SER A 36 0.53 -2.26 -12.33
N SER A 37 0.59 -2.13 -11.01
CA SER A 37 1.14 -3.10 -10.07
C SER A 37 0.27 -3.17 -8.84
N VAL A 38 0.15 -4.37 -8.24
CA VAL A 38 -0.66 -4.59 -7.04
C VAL A 38 0.15 -5.36 -6.02
N LEU A 39 0.17 -4.83 -4.80
CA LEU A 39 0.64 -5.51 -3.61
C LEU A 39 -0.54 -5.77 -2.69
N GLU A 40 -0.79 -7.03 -2.35
CA GLU A 40 -1.90 -7.40 -1.47
C GLU A 40 -1.46 -8.20 -0.25
N THR A 41 -2.22 -8.07 0.83
CA THR A 41 -2.05 -8.88 2.04
C THR A 41 -3.41 -9.34 2.54
N GLY A 42 -3.47 -10.60 2.96
CA GLY A 42 -4.67 -11.19 3.57
C GLY A 42 -4.86 -10.69 5.00
N THR A 43 -6.11 -10.36 5.34
CA THR A 43 -6.52 -9.92 6.67
C THR A 43 -7.77 -10.67 7.13
N ASN A 44 -8.13 -10.53 8.40
CA ASN A 44 -9.43 -10.92 8.91
C ASN A 44 -9.86 -9.89 9.95
N MET A 45 -10.42 -8.77 9.46
CA MET A 45 -10.79 -7.65 10.31
C MET A 45 -12.15 -7.91 10.96
N VAL A 46 -12.17 -8.24 12.25
CA VAL A 46 -13.42 -8.41 13.02
C VAL A 46 -14.08 -7.08 13.39
N GLU A 47 -13.33 -5.99 13.34
CA GLU A 47 -13.76 -4.60 13.55
C GLU A 47 -13.09 -3.69 12.50
N SER A 48 -13.46 -2.42 12.43
CA SER A 48 -12.81 -1.46 11.52
C SER A 48 -11.38 -1.17 11.96
N HIS A 49 -10.47 -1.01 10.98
CA HIS A 49 -9.06 -0.70 11.22
C HIS A 49 -8.61 0.45 10.33
N THR A 50 -7.65 1.23 10.81
CA THR A 50 -6.93 2.23 10.02
C THR A 50 -5.59 1.67 9.58
N VAL A 51 -5.31 1.76 8.30
CA VAL A 51 -4.00 1.46 7.69
C VAL A 51 -3.21 2.75 7.65
N PHE A 52 -2.02 2.77 8.24
CA PHE A 52 -1.05 3.86 8.17
C PHE A 52 0.18 3.39 7.40
N PHE A 53 0.78 4.27 6.62
CA PHE A 53 1.96 3.97 5.81
C PHE A 53 2.67 5.26 5.42
N ASP A 54 3.90 5.13 4.94
CA ASP A 54 4.60 6.21 4.25
C ASP A 54 4.62 5.87 2.75
N ALA A 55 4.32 6.85 1.92
CA ALA A 55 4.25 6.75 0.47
C ALA A 55 5.27 7.68 -0.19
N LEU A 56 5.84 7.24 -1.30
CA LEU A 56 6.72 8.04 -2.15
C LEU A 56 6.20 7.97 -3.59
N GLU A 57 5.59 9.05 -4.05
CA GLU A 57 5.04 9.18 -5.41
C GLU A 57 5.22 10.64 -5.82
N TRP A 58 5.77 10.87 -7.02
CA TRP A 58 6.10 12.22 -7.52
C TRP A 58 6.02 12.33 -9.05
N LYS A 59 5.67 11.24 -9.75
CA LYS A 59 5.76 11.15 -11.20
C LYS A 59 4.39 11.53 -11.80
N PRO A 60 4.31 12.54 -12.68
CA PRO A 60 3.03 12.95 -13.25
C PRO A 60 2.30 11.78 -13.93
N GLY A 61 1.03 11.59 -13.60
CA GLY A 61 0.19 10.51 -14.09
C GLY A 61 0.37 9.17 -13.35
N THR A 62 1.33 9.06 -12.44
CA THR A 62 1.46 7.92 -11.52
C THR A 62 0.62 8.15 -10.28
N ARG A 63 -0.02 7.11 -9.77
CA ARG A 63 -0.83 7.19 -8.55
C ARG A 63 -0.62 5.96 -7.69
N LEU A 64 -0.55 6.18 -6.38
CA LEU A 64 -0.65 5.12 -5.38
C LEU A 64 -2.04 5.11 -4.78
N ILE A 65 -2.70 3.96 -4.82
CA ILE A 65 -4.09 3.76 -4.38
C ILE A 65 -4.11 2.71 -3.28
N GLY A 66 -4.85 2.98 -2.21
CA GLY A 66 -5.06 2.07 -1.07
C GLY A 66 -6.49 1.57 -1.03
N CYS A 67 -6.67 0.25 -1.04
CA CYS A 67 -7.99 -0.39 -1.08
C CYS A 67 -8.18 -1.48 -0.02
N CYS A 68 -9.43 -1.69 0.35
CA CYS A 68 -9.91 -2.74 1.23
C CYS A 68 -10.92 -3.60 0.44
N ALA A 69 -10.74 -4.92 0.46
CA ALA A 69 -11.68 -5.85 -0.18
C ALA A 69 -12.30 -6.81 0.84
N ASP A 70 -13.58 -7.08 0.66
CA ASP A 70 -14.34 -8.06 1.46
C ASP A 70 -14.33 -9.46 0.81
N ILE A 71 -14.98 -10.42 1.48
CA ILE A 71 -15.06 -11.81 1.02
C ILE A 71 -15.86 -12.00 -0.27
N THR A 72 -16.73 -11.05 -0.61
CA THR A 72 -17.50 -11.07 -1.87
C THR A 72 -16.67 -10.55 -3.04
N GLY A 73 -15.49 -10.01 -2.78
CA GLY A 73 -14.62 -9.35 -3.75
C GLY A 73 -14.96 -7.88 -3.97
N ALA A 74 -15.98 -7.34 -3.27
CA ALA A 74 -16.28 -5.92 -3.33
C ALA A 74 -15.11 -5.13 -2.74
N GLN A 75 -14.61 -4.15 -3.52
CA GLN A 75 -13.43 -3.37 -3.19
C GLN A 75 -13.81 -1.90 -3.01
N LYS A 76 -13.32 -1.30 -1.93
CA LYS A 76 -13.39 0.14 -1.67
C LYS A 76 -11.98 0.71 -1.62
N CYS A 77 -11.72 1.80 -2.33
CA CYS A 77 -10.41 2.45 -2.39
C CYS A 77 -10.47 3.85 -1.74
N PRO A 78 -10.39 3.92 -0.40
CA PRO A 78 -10.48 5.18 0.34
C PRO A 78 -9.26 6.12 0.19
N PHE A 79 -8.13 5.63 -0.30
CA PHE A 79 -6.91 6.44 -0.49
C PHE A 79 -6.47 6.45 -1.95
N ALA A 80 -6.06 7.61 -2.44
CA ALA A 80 -5.30 7.74 -3.67
C ALA A 80 -4.44 9.01 -3.64
N THR A 81 -3.20 8.93 -4.12
CA THR A 81 -2.41 10.14 -4.39
C THR A 81 -3.02 10.93 -5.56
N PRO A 82 -2.78 12.26 -5.61
CA PRO A 82 -3.14 13.09 -6.75
C PRO A 82 -2.48 12.58 -8.04
N SER A 83 -3.06 12.89 -9.21
CA SER A 83 -2.46 12.54 -10.51
C SER A 83 -1.39 13.52 -10.97
N GLU A 84 -1.37 14.71 -10.38
CA GLU A 84 -0.41 15.76 -10.67
C GLU A 84 0.97 15.42 -10.11
N ALA A 85 2.02 15.93 -10.74
CA ALA A 85 3.38 15.72 -10.26
C ALA A 85 3.55 16.31 -8.84
N GLY A 86 3.87 15.43 -7.89
CA GLY A 86 4.27 15.81 -6.54
C GLY A 86 5.74 16.22 -6.46
N VAL A 87 6.14 16.66 -5.26
CA VAL A 87 7.55 16.79 -4.90
C VAL A 87 8.07 15.40 -4.53
N LEU A 88 9.31 15.05 -4.90
CA LEU A 88 9.98 13.83 -4.45
C LEU A 88 10.22 13.88 -2.93
N LEU A 89 9.23 13.42 -2.17
CA LEU A 89 9.22 13.46 -0.71
C LEU A 89 8.35 12.31 -0.17
N TRP A 90 8.79 11.68 0.91
CA TRP A 90 7.97 10.73 1.65
C TRP A 90 6.80 11.45 2.33
N GLN A 91 5.58 10.97 2.08
CA GLN A 91 4.36 11.50 2.66
C GLN A 91 3.65 10.42 3.46
N SER A 92 3.21 10.73 4.68
CA SER A 92 2.41 9.80 5.46
C SER A 92 1.00 9.72 4.87
N GLY A 93 0.54 8.50 4.64
CA GLY A 93 -0.80 8.18 4.16
C GLY A 93 -1.58 7.36 5.19
N SER A 94 -2.90 7.49 5.14
CA SER A 94 -3.78 6.61 5.91
C SER A 94 -5.11 6.38 5.22
N PHE A 95 -5.75 5.26 5.54
CA PHE A 95 -7.14 5.01 5.21
C PHE A 95 -7.81 3.99 6.11
N ASP A 96 -9.14 4.10 6.20
CA ASP A 96 -9.95 3.21 7.02
C ASP A 96 -10.52 2.06 6.19
N CYS A 97 -10.28 0.84 6.67
CA CYS A 97 -10.93 -0.37 6.21
C CYS A 97 -12.09 -0.74 7.16
N PRO A 98 -13.29 -1.01 6.62
CA PRO A 98 -14.41 -1.46 7.43
C PRO A 98 -14.17 -2.86 8.00
N ALA A 99 -14.96 -3.23 9.02
CA ALA A 99 -15.07 -4.61 9.48
C ALA A 99 -15.36 -5.56 8.30
N HIS A 100 -14.94 -6.82 8.45
CA HIS A 100 -15.01 -7.89 7.45
C HIS A 100 -14.12 -7.69 6.22
N THR A 101 -13.18 -6.74 6.25
CA THR A 101 -12.10 -6.67 5.26
C THR A 101 -11.19 -7.89 5.35
N VAL A 102 -11.06 -8.61 4.23
CA VAL A 102 -10.24 -9.82 4.10
C VAL A 102 -8.95 -9.60 3.31
N LYS A 103 -8.85 -8.50 2.57
CA LYS A 103 -7.61 -8.11 1.88
C LYS A 103 -7.39 -6.59 1.96
N ILE A 104 -6.16 -6.19 2.21
CA ILE A 104 -5.68 -4.82 1.97
C ILE A 104 -4.83 -4.85 0.70
N ARG A 105 -5.02 -3.86 -0.17
CA ARG A 105 -4.27 -3.72 -1.43
C ARG A 105 -3.66 -2.33 -1.55
N PHE A 106 -2.44 -2.30 -2.03
CA PHE A 106 -1.81 -1.11 -2.57
C PHE A 106 -1.63 -1.29 -4.07
N ILE A 107 -2.09 -0.32 -4.84
CA ILE A 107 -2.07 -0.36 -6.30
C ILE A 107 -1.24 0.83 -6.78
N CYS A 108 -0.21 0.57 -7.58
CA CYS A 108 0.50 1.62 -8.30
C CYS A 108 0.02 1.58 -9.76
N GLU A 109 -0.61 2.65 -10.22
CA GLU A 109 -1.06 2.78 -11.61
C GLU A 109 -0.34 3.94 -12.28
N ASN A 110 -0.07 3.82 -13.57
CA ASN A 110 0.59 4.87 -14.33
C ASN A 110 -0.18 5.17 -15.62
N PHE A 111 -0.83 6.32 -15.65
CA PHE A 111 -1.47 6.89 -16.85
C PHE A 111 -0.66 8.04 -17.45
N GLY A 112 0.57 8.26 -16.97
CA GLY A 112 1.51 9.24 -17.50
C GLY A 112 2.18 8.79 -18.80
N MET A 113 3.05 9.64 -19.32
CA MET A 113 3.81 9.40 -20.56
C MET A 113 5.17 8.75 -20.31
N GLU A 114 5.67 8.80 -19.07
CA GLU A 114 6.96 8.25 -18.64
C GLU A 114 6.77 7.06 -17.72
N GLU A 115 7.85 6.33 -17.41
CA GLU A 115 7.86 5.31 -16.38
C GLU A 115 7.53 5.91 -14.99
N GLY A 116 6.55 5.30 -14.33
CA GLY A 116 6.03 5.68 -13.03
C GLY A 116 6.67 4.89 -11.90
N GLU A 117 6.67 5.46 -10.70
CA GLU A 117 7.28 4.87 -9.52
C GLU A 117 6.42 5.14 -8.28
N CYS A 118 6.06 4.07 -7.53
CA CYS A 118 5.42 4.19 -6.22
C CYS A 118 6.26 3.46 -5.17
N GLY A 119 6.69 4.20 -4.15
CA GLY A 119 7.34 3.66 -2.95
C GLY A 119 6.36 3.55 -1.78
N LEU A 120 6.57 2.54 -0.94
CA LEU A 120 5.82 2.26 0.27
C LEU A 120 6.76 1.85 1.40
N ASP A 121 6.51 2.37 2.59
CA ASP A 121 7.24 1.99 3.81
C ASP A 121 6.33 2.10 5.05
N SER A 122 6.81 1.60 6.20
CA SER A 122 6.19 1.77 7.51
C SER A 122 4.69 1.39 7.59
N VAL A 123 4.26 0.40 6.80
CA VAL A 123 2.86 -0.04 6.79
C VAL A 123 2.50 -0.63 8.15
N ARG A 124 1.49 -0.04 8.79
CA ARG A 124 1.00 -0.34 10.13
C ARG A 124 -0.51 -0.44 10.10
N LEU A 125 -1.05 -1.45 10.76
CA LEU A 125 -2.49 -1.65 10.91
C LEU A 125 -2.88 -1.38 12.37
N HIS A 126 -3.85 -0.49 12.60
CA HIS A 126 -4.38 -0.19 13.93
C HIS A 126 -5.88 -0.41 13.96
N ARG A 127 -6.42 -0.88 15.09
CA ARG A 127 -7.87 -0.90 15.29
C ARG A 127 -8.38 0.53 15.38
N LEU A 128 -9.55 0.81 14.83
CA LEU A 128 -10.15 2.15 14.96
C LEU A 128 -10.46 2.49 16.44
N SER A 129 -10.65 1.47 17.28
CA SER A 129 -10.81 1.57 18.73
C SER A 129 -9.50 1.86 19.49
N ASP A 130 -8.32 1.70 18.86
CA ASP A 130 -7.02 2.08 19.42
C ASP A 130 -6.76 3.57 19.14
N THR A 131 -7.42 4.44 19.91
CA THR A 131 -7.37 5.90 19.74
C THR A 131 -5.96 6.49 19.87
N PHE A 132 -5.05 5.78 20.53
CA PHE A 132 -3.69 6.25 20.78
C PHE A 132 -2.67 5.69 19.77
N LEU A 133 -3.09 4.80 18.85
CA LEU A 133 -2.23 4.17 17.84
C LEU A 133 -0.98 3.51 18.45
N LEU A 134 -1.10 2.99 19.67
CA LEU A 134 0.05 2.51 20.45
C LEU A 134 0.47 1.10 20.04
N GLU A 135 -0.45 0.31 19.50
CA GLU A 135 -0.22 -1.11 19.25
C GLU A 135 -0.63 -1.50 17.83
N PRO A 136 0.28 -1.41 16.85
CA PRO A 136 -0.03 -1.95 15.54
C PRO A 136 -0.32 -3.44 15.70
N CYS A 137 -1.36 -3.95 15.02
CA CYS A 137 -1.75 -5.36 15.08
C CYS A 137 -0.60 -6.31 14.68
N GLN A 138 0.40 -5.77 13.98
CA GLN A 138 1.59 -6.47 13.49
C GLN A 138 2.75 -6.45 14.50
N LYS A 139 2.64 -5.74 15.64
CA LYS A 139 3.71 -5.57 16.65
C LYS A 139 4.34 -6.90 17.08
N ASN A 140 3.51 -7.91 17.35
CA ASN A 140 3.96 -9.23 17.81
C ASN A 140 4.58 -10.10 16.69
N ILE A 141 4.44 -9.70 15.42
CA ILE A 141 5.03 -10.38 14.27
C ILE A 141 6.37 -9.75 13.89
N LEU A 142 6.56 -8.45 14.19
CA LEU A 142 7.82 -7.74 14.00
C LEU A 142 8.84 -8.00 15.13
N SER A 143 8.39 -8.32 16.33
CA SER A 143 9.25 -8.65 17.48
C SER A 143 9.74 -10.11 17.50
N SER A 144 9.28 -10.95 16.58
CA SER A 144 9.67 -12.36 16.46
C SER A 144 10.72 -12.63 15.37
N LEU A 145 11.39 -11.59 14.87
CA LEU A 145 12.51 -11.65 13.93
C LEU A 145 13.82 -11.26 14.61
#